data_AF-A0A519M647-F1
#
_entry.id   AF-A0A519M647-F1
#
_cell.length_a   1.000
_cell.length_b   1.000
_cell.length_c   1.000
_cell.angle_alpha   90.00
_cell.angle_beta   90.00
_cell.angle_gamma   90.00
#
_symmetry.space_group_name_H-M   'P 1'
#
loop_
_entity.id
_entity.type
_entity.pdbx_description
1 polymer ?
#
loop_
_entity_poly.entity_id
_entity_poly.type
_entity_poly.pdbx_seq_one_letter_code
_entity_poly.pdbx_strand_id
1 'polypeptide(L)'
;SWIYCEKELASVDSFLLDNWKERLFFERLQRKAQPILTLASATENDWEAVLFCFLAKNFGLNTNGEIFYRIAESIPFSIIRKESFEPENIEALLFGRAGLLEDDKEDLYFKDLKSRYEYICHKHRLAPVHIDNVEFFRHRPDNFPTIRLSQLAQLYHTHQNLFSKVINAATIGEIYDVFKVKASPYWQTHYQFDKESPAKRKQLTAAFIDLIIINTVVPFRFAYAQSVGKESSEALISLLKEVAAEKNSVMDKFRFYKIPVENAYDSQSLLQLKNEYCTNKRCMQCTLGLELLKK
;
A
#
# COMPACT_ATOMS: atom_id res chain seq x y z
N SER A 1 6.77 -13.56 -29.14
CA SER A 1 5.59 -12.87 -28.61
C SER A 1 5.72 -12.62 -27.14
N TRP A 2 5.63 -11.37 -26.73
CA TRP A 2 5.36 -10.93 -25.36
C TRP A 2 3.89 -11.22 -24.97
N ILE A 3 2.94 -10.99 -25.89
CA ILE A 3 1.56 -11.49 -25.83
C ILE A 3 1.12 -11.97 -27.23
N TYR A 4 0.07 -12.80 -27.32
CA TYR A 4 -0.31 -13.41 -28.61
C TYR A 4 -0.83 -12.41 -29.65
N CYS A 5 -1.68 -11.47 -29.23
CA CYS A 5 -2.29 -10.45 -30.10
C CYS A 5 -1.44 -9.19 -30.27
N GLU A 6 -0.14 -9.23 -29.95
CA GLU A 6 0.70 -8.03 -29.85
C GLU A 6 0.79 -7.23 -31.15
N LYS A 7 0.66 -7.88 -32.31
CA LYS A 7 0.76 -7.25 -33.63
C LYS A 7 -0.56 -6.57 -34.04
N GLU A 8 -1.67 -7.07 -33.54
CA GLU A 8 -3.02 -6.60 -33.88
C GLU A 8 -3.57 -5.58 -32.87
N LEU A 9 -2.91 -5.40 -31.72
CA LEU A 9 -3.35 -4.49 -30.64
C LEU A 9 -3.69 -3.08 -31.14
N ALA A 10 -2.90 -2.53 -32.05
CA ALA A 10 -3.10 -1.17 -32.58
C ALA A 10 -4.36 -1.04 -33.47
N SER A 11 -4.92 -2.16 -33.93
CA SER A 11 -6.12 -2.21 -34.77
C SER A 11 -7.41 -2.46 -33.99
N VAL A 12 -7.31 -2.61 -32.67
CA VAL A 12 -8.45 -2.84 -31.79
C VAL A 12 -9.26 -1.55 -31.67
N ASP A 13 -10.58 -1.69 -31.80
CA ASP A 13 -11.52 -0.58 -31.60
C ASP A 13 -11.40 0.00 -30.18
N SER A 14 -11.34 1.33 -30.08
CA SER A 14 -11.11 2.01 -28.80
C SER A 14 -12.27 1.82 -27.82
N PHE A 15 -13.51 1.79 -28.32
CA PHE A 15 -14.69 1.58 -27.49
C PHE A 15 -14.69 0.15 -26.90
N LEU A 16 -14.32 -0.86 -27.68
CA LEU A 16 -14.14 -2.22 -27.18
C LEU A 16 -13.05 -2.30 -26.10
N LEU A 17 -11.92 -1.63 -26.33
CA LEU A 17 -10.80 -1.59 -25.38
C LEU A 17 -11.21 -0.92 -24.06
N ASP A 18 -11.91 0.21 -24.11
CA ASP A 18 -12.33 0.94 -22.92
C ASP A 18 -13.33 0.15 -22.08
N ASN A 19 -14.33 -0.47 -22.70
CA ASN A 19 -15.26 -1.37 -22.01
C ASN A 19 -14.54 -2.56 -21.37
N TRP A 20 -13.54 -3.11 -22.06
CA TRP A 20 -12.77 -4.22 -21.51
C TRP A 20 -11.87 -3.79 -20.35
N LYS A 21 -11.24 -2.60 -20.42
CA LYS A 21 -10.48 -2.03 -19.31
C LYS A 21 -11.35 -1.88 -18.06
N GLU A 22 -12.58 -1.40 -18.22
CA GLU A 22 -13.49 -1.22 -17.08
C GLU A 22 -13.79 -2.53 -16.37
N ARG A 23 -14.13 -3.57 -17.13
CA ARG A 23 -14.34 -4.90 -16.57
C ARG A 23 -13.09 -5.44 -15.88
N LEU A 24 -11.92 -5.32 -16.50
CA LEU A 24 -10.65 -5.75 -15.92
C LEU A 24 -10.32 -4.99 -14.63
N PHE A 25 -10.60 -3.69 -14.58
CA PHE A 25 -10.43 -2.88 -13.39
C PHE A 25 -11.26 -3.42 -12.23
N PHE A 26 -12.55 -3.68 -12.43
CA PHE A 26 -13.39 -4.23 -11.36
C PHE A 26 -13.04 -5.65 -10.97
N GLU A 27 -12.66 -6.52 -11.91
CA GLU A 27 -12.15 -7.87 -11.60
C GLU A 27 -10.91 -7.79 -10.69
N ARG A 28 -10.00 -6.86 -10.98
CA ARG A 28 -8.81 -6.62 -10.15
C ARG A 28 -9.18 -6.07 -8.78
N LEU A 29 -10.12 -5.13 -8.74
CA LEU A 29 -10.55 -4.46 -7.52
C LEU A 29 -11.25 -5.42 -6.56
N GLN A 30 -12.14 -6.27 -7.06
CA GLN A 30 -12.77 -7.34 -6.30
C GLN A 30 -11.73 -8.28 -5.67
N ARG A 31 -10.70 -8.68 -6.42
CA ARG A 31 -9.60 -9.52 -5.90
C ARG A 31 -8.82 -8.83 -4.78
N LYS A 32 -8.56 -7.53 -4.90
CA LYS A 32 -7.85 -6.76 -3.85
C LYS A 32 -8.74 -6.48 -2.63
N ALA A 33 -10.05 -6.34 -2.83
CA ALA A 33 -11.02 -6.11 -1.77
C ALA A 33 -11.30 -7.35 -0.92
N GLN A 34 -11.23 -8.55 -1.52
CA GLN A 34 -11.51 -9.80 -0.82
C GLN A 34 -10.72 -9.98 0.48
N PRO A 35 -9.37 -9.86 0.53
CA PRO A 35 -8.63 -10.01 1.77
C PRO A 35 -8.94 -8.90 2.80
N ILE A 36 -9.33 -7.70 2.33
CA ILE A 36 -9.76 -6.59 3.21
C ILE A 36 -11.07 -6.98 3.90
N LEU A 37 -12.06 -7.46 3.14
CA LEU A 37 -13.35 -7.91 3.68
C LEU A 37 -13.20 -9.10 4.63
N THR A 38 -12.31 -10.04 4.30
CA THR A 38 -12.00 -11.18 5.18
C THR A 38 -11.43 -10.71 6.51
N LEU A 39 -10.45 -9.79 6.51
CA LEU A 39 -9.90 -9.26 7.76
C LEU A 39 -10.95 -8.43 8.52
N ALA A 40 -11.74 -7.60 7.83
CA ALA A 40 -12.82 -6.84 8.45
C ALA A 40 -13.83 -7.74 9.18
N SER A 41 -14.23 -8.85 8.57
CA SER A 41 -15.10 -9.84 9.23
C SER A 41 -14.42 -10.48 10.45
N ALA A 42 -13.11 -10.76 10.36
CA ALA A 42 -12.36 -11.36 11.47
C ALA A 42 -12.12 -10.38 12.64
N THR A 43 -12.15 -9.07 12.38
CA THR A 43 -11.97 -8.01 13.38
C THR A 43 -13.28 -7.32 13.76
N GLU A 44 -14.43 -7.98 13.59
CA GLU A 44 -15.76 -7.45 13.93
C GLU A 44 -16.03 -6.05 13.31
N ASN A 45 -15.52 -5.83 12.10
CA ASN A 45 -15.58 -4.57 11.35
C ASN A 45 -14.84 -3.39 12.00
N ASP A 46 -13.77 -3.63 12.79
CA ASP A 46 -12.81 -2.57 13.16
C ASP A 46 -11.98 -2.15 11.93
N TRP A 47 -12.57 -1.28 11.10
CA TRP A 47 -11.98 -0.82 9.85
C TRP A 47 -10.67 -0.03 10.02
N GLU A 48 -10.44 0.59 11.18
CA GLU A 48 -9.17 1.24 11.47
C GLU A 48 -8.07 0.19 11.68
N ALA A 49 -8.36 -0.91 12.37
CA ALA A 49 -7.44 -2.04 12.52
C ALA A 49 -7.10 -2.70 11.18
N VAL A 50 -8.11 -2.89 10.33
CA VAL A 50 -7.94 -3.44 8.98
C VAL A 50 -7.07 -2.50 8.14
N LEU A 51 -7.36 -1.19 8.15
CA LEU A 51 -6.57 -0.20 7.42
C LEU A 51 -5.11 -0.17 7.90
N PHE A 52 -4.87 -0.29 9.20
CA PHE A 52 -3.52 -0.33 9.78
C PHE A 52 -2.69 -1.47 9.20
N CYS A 53 -3.25 -2.68 9.15
CA CYS A 53 -2.53 -3.85 8.62
C CYS A 53 -2.18 -3.69 7.13
N PHE A 54 -3.12 -3.22 6.32
CA PHE A 54 -2.89 -3.04 4.88
C PHE A 54 -2.05 -1.81 4.51
N LEU A 55 -2.10 -0.74 5.32
CA LEU A 55 -1.15 0.36 5.19
C LEU A 55 0.26 -0.12 5.55
N ALA A 56 0.43 -0.85 6.66
CA ALA A 56 1.72 -1.43 7.01
C ALA A 56 2.25 -2.30 5.86
N LYS A 57 1.41 -3.18 5.31
CA LYS A 57 1.75 -3.99 4.12
C LYS A 57 2.27 -3.16 2.96
N ASN A 58 1.59 -2.07 2.63
CA ASN A 58 1.99 -1.20 1.53
C ASN A 58 3.31 -0.47 1.84
N PHE A 59 3.49 -0.02 3.08
CA PHE A 59 4.73 0.61 3.53
C PHE A 59 5.95 -0.31 3.48
N GLY A 60 5.75 -1.62 3.63
CA GLY A 60 6.79 -2.63 3.44
C GLY A 60 7.17 -2.88 1.97
N LEU A 61 6.43 -2.32 1.01
CA LEU A 61 6.63 -2.52 -0.43
C LEU A 61 6.68 -4.01 -0.81
N ASN A 62 7.26 -4.36 -1.96
CA ASN A 62 7.30 -5.74 -2.45
C ASN A 62 8.15 -6.68 -1.59
N THR A 63 9.18 -6.17 -0.90
CA THR A 63 10.12 -7.01 -0.13
C THR A 63 9.62 -7.27 1.29
N ASN A 64 9.25 -6.21 2.01
CA ASN A 64 8.89 -6.29 3.43
C ASN A 64 7.37 -6.24 3.66
N GLY A 65 6.55 -6.20 2.62
CA GLY A 65 5.11 -5.99 2.76
C GLY A 65 4.43 -7.04 3.63
N GLU A 66 4.73 -8.32 3.43
CA GLU A 66 4.15 -9.36 4.27
C GLU A 66 4.67 -9.29 5.71
N ILE A 67 5.95 -8.98 5.90
CA ILE A 67 6.56 -8.82 7.22
C ILE A 67 5.89 -7.65 7.97
N PHE A 68 5.69 -6.51 7.32
CA PHE A 68 5.02 -5.35 7.90
C PHE A 68 3.55 -5.61 8.20
N TYR A 69 2.87 -6.37 7.35
CA TYR A 69 1.50 -6.82 7.61
C TYR A 69 1.46 -7.65 8.91
N ARG A 70 2.36 -8.62 9.07
CA ARG A 70 2.46 -9.46 10.27
C ARG A 70 2.85 -8.68 11.52
N ILE A 71 3.73 -7.67 11.40
CA ILE A 71 4.05 -6.73 12.47
C ILE A 71 2.77 -6.04 12.95
N ALA A 72 2.02 -5.43 12.03
CA ALA A 72 0.79 -4.71 12.36
C ALA A 72 -0.30 -5.63 12.95
N GLU A 73 -0.50 -6.81 12.36
CA GLU A 73 -1.46 -7.82 12.83
C GLU A 73 -1.13 -8.34 14.25
N SER A 74 0.15 -8.36 14.64
CA SER A 74 0.60 -8.78 15.97
C SER A 74 0.32 -7.76 17.09
N ILE A 75 -0.15 -6.57 16.74
CA ILE A 75 -0.44 -5.47 17.67
C ILE A 75 -1.95 -5.19 17.63
N PRO A 76 -2.70 -5.51 18.69
CA PRO A 76 -4.10 -5.09 18.79
C PRO A 76 -4.24 -3.59 18.54
N PHE A 77 -5.08 -3.21 17.58
CA PHE A 77 -5.18 -1.80 17.16
C PHE A 77 -5.68 -0.87 18.27
N SER A 78 -6.41 -1.40 19.26
CA SER A 78 -6.76 -0.67 20.48
C SER A 78 -5.54 -0.19 21.28
N ILE A 79 -4.40 -0.86 21.19
CA ILE A 79 -3.14 -0.43 21.79
C ILE A 79 -2.51 0.69 20.98
N ILE A 80 -2.47 0.56 19.65
CA ILE A 80 -2.03 1.65 18.76
C ILE A 80 -2.80 2.94 19.04
N ARG A 81 -4.13 2.87 19.17
CA ARG A 81 -4.98 4.03 19.52
C ARG A 81 -4.66 4.64 20.89
N LYS A 82 -4.24 3.84 21.87
CA LYS A 82 -3.91 4.34 23.22
C LYS A 82 -2.53 4.99 23.26
N GLU A 83 -1.60 4.48 22.46
CA GLU A 83 -0.21 4.90 22.46
C GLU A 83 0.11 5.97 21.40
N SER A 84 -0.84 6.27 20.52
CA SER A 84 -0.67 7.20 19.39
C SER A 84 -0.48 8.67 19.76
N PHE A 85 -0.64 9.04 21.03
CA PHE A 85 -0.38 10.41 21.49
C PHE A 85 1.10 10.78 21.44
N GLU A 86 1.99 9.79 21.52
CA GLU A 86 3.45 9.95 21.44
C GLU A 86 3.96 9.12 20.25
N PRO A 87 4.55 9.73 19.20
CA PRO A 87 4.99 8.97 18.02
C PRO A 87 6.07 7.94 18.36
N GLU A 88 6.91 8.22 19.37
CA GLU A 88 7.92 7.30 19.89
C GLU A 88 7.32 6.01 20.45
N ASN A 89 6.09 6.04 20.99
CA ASN A 89 5.45 4.82 21.49
C ASN A 89 4.99 3.92 20.34
N ILE A 90 4.48 4.50 19.24
CA ILE A 90 4.14 3.72 18.04
C ILE A 90 5.42 3.19 17.39
N GLU A 91 6.47 4.01 17.30
CA GLU A 91 7.78 3.57 16.80
C GLU A 91 8.35 2.42 17.65
N ALA A 92 8.31 2.52 18.98
CA ALA A 92 8.74 1.46 19.88
C ALA A 92 7.99 0.15 19.62
N LEU A 93 6.66 0.20 19.46
CA LEU A 93 5.84 -0.96 19.13
C LEU A 93 6.23 -1.58 17.78
N LEU A 94 6.31 -0.76 16.73
CA LEU A 94 6.60 -1.22 15.37
C LEU A 94 8.03 -1.77 15.25
N PHE A 95 9.03 -1.09 15.80
CA PHE A 95 10.43 -1.53 15.77
C PHE A 95 10.66 -2.73 16.67
N GLY A 96 10.06 -2.78 17.86
CA GLY A 96 10.15 -3.92 18.75
C GLY A 96 9.57 -5.18 18.12
N ARG A 97 8.38 -5.08 17.51
CA ARG A 97 7.79 -6.20 16.75
C ARG A 97 8.55 -6.58 15.49
N ALA A 98 9.32 -5.66 14.92
CA ALA A 98 10.20 -5.93 13.78
C ALA A 98 11.55 -6.57 14.17
N GLY A 99 11.79 -6.84 15.46
CA GLY A 99 13.08 -7.33 15.96
C GLY A 99 14.20 -6.28 15.92
N LEU A 100 13.87 -5.01 15.67
CA LEU A 100 14.86 -3.94 15.47
C LEU A 100 15.39 -3.34 16.77
N LEU A 101 14.86 -3.75 17.93
CA LEU A 101 15.24 -3.28 19.27
C LEU A 101 15.92 -4.37 20.13
N GLU A 102 16.30 -5.50 19.54
CA GLU A 102 16.90 -6.63 20.27
C GLU A 102 18.37 -6.39 20.64
N ASP A 103 19.14 -5.71 19.78
CA ASP A 103 20.54 -5.40 20.02
C ASP A 103 20.74 -4.45 21.22
N ASP A 104 22.00 -4.30 21.64
CA ASP A 104 22.44 -3.20 22.47
C ASP A 104 23.17 -2.16 21.61
N LYS A 105 22.70 -0.92 21.68
CA LYS A 105 23.25 0.24 20.96
C LYS A 105 23.50 1.37 21.93
N GLU A 106 24.45 2.24 21.64
CA GLU A 106 24.79 3.36 22.52
C GLU A 106 23.84 4.56 22.34
N ASP A 107 23.19 4.65 21.18
CA ASP A 107 22.24 5.70 20.83
C ASP A 107 21.11 5.89 21.86
N LEU A 108 20.94 7.13 22.31
CA LEU A 108 19.93 7.50 23.31
C LEU A 108 18.50 7.28 22.82
N TYR A 109 18.23 7.52 21.53
CA TYR A 109 16.92 7.30 20.93
C TYR A 109 16.61 5.81 20.86
N PHE A 110 17.59 4.98 20.50
CA PHE A 110 17.44 3.53 20.54
C PHE A 110 17.11 3.02 21.96
N LYS A 111 17.87 3.45 22.97
CA LYS A 111 17.66 3.05 24.38
C LYS A 111 16.29 3.49 24.89
N ASP A 112 15.84 4.69 24.53
CA ASP A 112 14.51 5.19 24.85
C ASP A 112 13.41 4.31 24.23
N LEU A 113 13.50 4.02 22.93
CA LEU A 113 12.52 3.16 22.24
C LEU A 113 12.50 1.74 22.79
N LYS A 114 13.65 1.15 23.14
CA LYS A 114 13.74 -0.18 23.76
C LYS A 114 13.03 -0.21 25.11
N SER A 115 13.31 0.77 25.98
CA SER A 115 12.64 0.91 27.28
C SER A 115 11.13 1.12 27.15
N ARG A 116 10.69 1.97 26.22
CA ARG A 116 9.26 2.18 25.92
C ARG A 116 8.59 0.89 25.45
N TYR A 117 9.24 0.15 24.54
CA TYR A 117 8.70 -1.10 24.02
C TYR A 117 8.49 -2.14 25.12
N GLU A 118 9.48 -2.32 25.99
CA GLU A 118 9.40 -3.22 27.15
C GLU A 118 8.27 -2.81 28.11
N TYR A 119 8.18 -1.52 28.41
CA TYR A 119 7.12 -0.98 29.26
C TYR A 119 5.72 -1.19 28.66
N ILE A 120 5.53 -0.90 27.37
CA ILE A 120 4.24 -1.06 26.67
C ILE A 120 3.86 -2.55 26.61
N CYS A 121 4.83 -3.44 26.34
CA CYS A 121 4.59 -4.88 26.35
C CYS A 121 4.10 -5.37 27.72
N HIS A 122 4.73 -4.91 28.80
CA HIS A 122 4.29 -5.23 30.16
C HIS A 122 2.92 -4.62 30.49
N LYS A 123 2.71 -3.32 30.19
CA LYS A 123 1.48 -2.56 30.45
C LYS A 123 0.26 -3.21 29.80
N HIS A 124 0.38 -3.67 28.55
CA HIS A 124 -0.73 -4.26 27.79
C HIS A 124 -0.68 -5.79 27.69
N ARG A 125 0.28 -6.43 28.38
CA ARG A 125 0.48 -7.89 28.36
C ARG A 125 0.59 -8.46 26.94
N LEU A 126 1.36 -7.78 26.10
CA LEU A 126 1.60 -8.22 24.73
C LEU A 126 2.38 -9.53 24.74
N ALA A 127 1.79 -10.58 24.16
CA ALA A 127 2.48 -11.84 23.99
C ALA A 127 3.67 -11.67 23.02
N PRO A 128 4.82 -12.34 23.27
CA PRO A 128 5.87 -12.49 22.28
C PRO A 128 5.30 -13.15 21.02
N VAL A 129 5.76 -12.73 19.85
CA VAL A 129 5.37 -13.28 18.55
C VAL A 129 6.64 -13.41 17.72
N HIS A 130 6.77 -14.53 17.01
CA HIS A 130 7.83 -14.70 16.03
C HIS A 130 7.41 -14.07 14.70
N ILE A 131 8.24 -13.17 14.19
CA ILE A 131 8.08 -12.49 12.91
C ILE A 131 9.43 -12.53 12.20
N ASP A 132 9.43 -12.79 10.90
CA ASP A 132 10.65 -12.80 10.09
C ASP A 132 11.34 -11.42 10.12
N ASN A 133 12.67 -11.44 10.01
CA ASN A 133 13.47 -10.22 10.02
C ASN A 133 13.18 -9.33 8.81
N VAL A 134 13.08 -8.02 9.04
CA VAL A 134 12.93 -7.04 7.96
C VAL A 134 14.21 -6.95 7.11
N GLU A 135 14.02 -6.87 5.79
CA GLU A 135 15.08 -6.82 4.80
C GLU A 135 15.52 -5.38 4.52
N PHE A 136 16.81 -5.09 4.73
CA PHE A 136 17.43 -3.82 4.32
C PHE A 136 18.11 -3.91 2.96
N PHE A 137 18.52 -5.11 2.54
CA PHE A 137 19.29 -5.31 1.32
C PHE A 137 18.46 -4.98 0.06
N ARG A 138 19.11 -4.43 -0.97
CA ARG A 138 18.49 -3.97 -2.25
C ARG A 138 17.54 -2.78 -2.15
N HIS A 139 17.36 -2.20 -0.96
CA HIS A 139 16.60 -0.97 -0.81
C HIS A 139 17.50 0.26 -0.97
N ARG A 140 16.95 1.32 -1.56
CA ARG A 140 17.52 2.67 -1.40
C ARG A 140 17.28 3.11 0.05
N PRO A 141 18.16 3.94 0.65
CA PRO A 141 18.04 4.33 2.06
C PRO A 141 16.66 4.89 2.46
N ASP A 142 16.00 5.67 1.59
CA ASP A 142 14.64 6.19 1.85
C ASP A 142 13.56 5.10 1.98
N ASN A 143 13.84 3.89 1.49
CA ASN A 143 12.93 2.74 1.55
C ASN A 143 13.34 1.74 2.65
N PHE A 144 14.31 2.08 3.50
CA PHE A 144 14.68 1.20 4.60
C PHE A 144 13.51 0.99 5.57
N PRO A 145 13.40 -0.20 6.19
CA PRO A 145 12.34 -0.51 7.13
C PRO A 145 12.20 0.51 8.27
N THR A 146 13.31 0.98 8.81
CA THR A 146 13.40 2.03 9.83
C THR A 146 12.64 3.30 9.44
N ILE A 147 12.88 3.79 8.22
CA ILE A 147 12.24 4.99 7.69
C ILE A 147 10.75 4.74 7.44
N ARG A 148 10.40 3.59 6.86
CA ARG A 148 9.00 3.27 6.52
C ARG A 148 8.13 3.07 7.76
N LEU A 149 8.62 2.35 8.77
CA LEU A 149 7.89 2.17 10.03
C LEU A 149 7.77 3.50 10.79
N SER A 150 8.81 4.35 10.80
CA SER A 150 8.72 5.70 11.39
C SER A 150 7.68 6.57 10.69
N GLN A 151 7.65 6.58 9.35
CA GLN A 151 6.63 7.32 8.60
C GLN A 151 5.21 6.80 8.88
N LEU A 152 5.04 5.48 9.04
CA LEU A 152 3.77 4.87 9.41
C LEU A 152 3.36 5.26 10.84
N ALA A 153 4.30 5.24 11.79
CA ALA A 153 4.07 5.70 13.16
C ALA A 153 3.57 7.15 13.18
N GLN A 154 4.22 8.03 12.40
CA GLN A 154 3.85 9.43 12.30
C GLN A 154 2.48 9.66 11.65
N LEU A 155 2.09 8.80 10.71
CA LEU A 155 0.74 8.82 10.14
C LEU A 155 -0.33 8.56 11.20
N TYR A 156 -0.15 7.52 12.02
CA TYR A 156 -1.10 7.14 13.07
C TYR A 156 -1.06 8.06 14.29
N HIS A 157 0.08 8.70 14.56
CA HIS A 157 0.16 9.78 15.53
C HIS A 157 -0.64 11.01 15.08
N THR A 158 -0.47 11.43 13.82
CA THR A 158 -1.10 12.63 13.26
C THR A 158 -2.62 12.45 13.04
N HIS A 159 -3.07 11.24 12.70
CA HIS A 159 -4.46 10.97 12.31
C HIS A 159 -5.08 9.86 13.16
N GLN A 160 -5.75 10.25 14.26
CA GLN A 160 -6.45 9.33 15.16
C GLN A 160 -7.68 8.64 14.53
N ASN A 161 -8.29 9.27 13.51
CA ASN A 161 -9.44 8.75 12.76
C ASN A 161 -9.08 8.61 11.27
N LEU A 162 -7.97 7.92 10.99
CA LEU A 162 -7.38 7.87 9.64
C LEU A 162 -8.34 7.23 8.63
N PHE A 163 -9.02 6.14 9.00
CA PHE A 163 -9.98 5.48 8.13
C PHE A 163 -11.06 6.46 7.65
N SER A 164 -11.68 7.18 8.59
CA SER A 164 -12.71 8.17 8.24
C SER A 164 -12.19 9.26 7.31
N LYS A 165 -10.94 9.73 7.49
CA LYS A 165 -10.32 10.73 6.59
C LYS A 165 -10.09 10.16 5.19
N VAL A 166 -9.59 8.93 5.10
CA VAL A 166 -9.27 8.26 3.83
C VAL A 166 -10.53 7.89 3.04
N ILE A 167 -11.58 7.43 3.70
CA ILE A 167 -12.83 7.03 3.03
C ILE A 167 -13.63 8.25 2.55
N ASN A 168 -13.66 9.34 3.33
CA ASN A 168 -14.49 10.51 3.03
C ASN A 168 -13.79 11.60 2.21
N ALA A 169 -12.48 11.50 1.95
CA ALA A 169 -11.78 12.50 1.15
C ALA A 169 -12.40 12.62 -0.26
N ALA A 170 -12.89 13.80 -0.60
CA ALA A 170 -13.64 14.06 -1.83
C ALA A 170 -12.73 14.20 -3.06
N THR A 171 -11.51 14.70 -2.84
CA THR A 171 -10.54 14.99 -3.91
C THR A 171 -9.25 14.22 -3.72
N ILE A 172 -8.49 14.04 -4.80
CA ILE A 172 -7.15 13.45 -4.70
C ILE A 172 -6.24 14.29 -3.79
N GLY A 173 -6.36 15.63 -3.84
CA GLY A 173 -5.58 16.57 -3.03
C GLY A 173 -5.76 16.34 -1.52
N GLU A 174 -7.00 16.11 -1.07
CA GLU A 174 -7.27 15.76 0.33
C GLU A 174 -6.60 14.46 0.75
N ILE A 175 -6.51 13.46 -0.14
CA ILE A 175 -5.80 12.21 0.14
C ILE A 175 -4.30 12.49 0.27
N TYR A 176 -3.72 13.30 -0.63
CA TYR A 176 -2.33 13.71 -0.55
C TYR A 176 -2.01 14.43 0.77
N ASP A 177 -2.89 15.31 1.23
CA ASP A 177 -2.72 16.03 2.50
C ASP A 177 -2.78 15.08 3.71
N VAL A 178 -3.63 14.05 3.69
CA VAL A 178 -3.67 13.00 4.73
C VAL A 178 -2.34 12.25 4.82
N PHE A 179 -1.70 11.96 3.69
CA PHE A 179 -0.43 11.23 3.65
C PHE A 179 0.81 12.16 3.67
N LYS A 180 0.64 13.46 3.94
CA LYS A 180 1.73 14.44 3.99
C LYS A 180 2.50 14.38 5.32
N VAL A 181 3.08 13.21 5.60
CA VAL A 181 3.85 12.91 6.80
C VAL A 181 5.32 12.69 6.48
N LYS A 182 6.16 12.80 7.53
CA LYS A 182 7.60 12.57 7.49
C LYS A 182 8.00 11.68 8.66
N ALA A 183 9.16 11.04 8.55
CA ALA A 183 9.74 10.30 9.67
C ALA A 183 10.05 11.24 10.85
N SER A 184 10.19 10.67 12.04
CA SER A 184 10.49 11.39 13.28
C SER A 184 11.85 12.11 13.21
N PRO A 185 12.06 13.16 14.04
CA PRO A 185 13.25 14.01 13.96
C PRO A 185 14.58 13.25 13.94
N TYR A 186 14.72 12.21 14.77
CA TYR A 186 15.89 11.34 14.80
C TYR A 186 16.30 10.81 13.42
N TRP A 187 15.30 10.37 12.65
CA TRP A 187 15.51 9.78 11.35
C TRP A 187 15.95 10.82 10.32
N GLN A 188 15.85 12.13 10.55
CA GLN A 188 16.32 13.10 9.55
C GLN A 188 17.82 13.00 9.29
N THR A 189 18.60 12.58 10.29
CA THR A 189 20.05 12.37 10.19
C THR A 189 20.44 10.88 10.24
N HIS A 190 19.51 9.94 10.35
CA HIS A 190 19.82 8.50 10.47
C HIS A 190 18.99 7.65 9.52
N TYR A 191 19.60 6.69 8.81
CA TYR A 191 18.84 5.64 8.09
C TYR A 191 18.80 4.32 8.86
N GLN A 192 19.76 4.11 9.76
CA GLN A 192 19.81 3.02 10.71
C GLN A 192 20.23 3.63 12.05
N PHE A 193 19.89 2.98 13.15
CA PHE A 193 20.38 3.38 14.47
C PHE A 193 21.93 3.44 14.50
N ASP A 194 22.49 4.32 15.32
CA ASP A 194 23.95 4.62 15.46
C ASP A 194 24.65 5.15 14.19
N LYS A 195 23.99 5.19 13.03
CA LYS A 195 24.61 5.55 11.74
C LYS A 195 24.12 6.89 11.24
N GLU A 196 24.89 7.94 11.56
CA GLU A 196 24.67 9.28 11.04
C GLU A 196 24.78 9.33 9.52
N SER A 197 24.05 10.27 8.94
CA SER A 197 23.94 10.53 7.51
C SER A 197 23.59 12.00 7.29
N PRO A 198 23.88 12.56 6.11
CA PRO A 198 23.48 13.93 5.79
C PRO A 198 21.98 14.15 5.99
N ALA A 199 21.63 15.29 6.57
CA ALA A 199 20.27 15.61 6.94
C ALA A 199 19.32 15.59 5.73
N LYS A 200 18.18 14.90 5.87
CA LYS A 200 17.11 14.83 4.89
C LYS A 200 15.76 14.75 5.59
N ARG A 201 14.74 15.40 5.03
CA ARG A 201 13.38 15.46 5.64
C ARG A 201 12.68 14.11 5.77
N LYS A 202 12.97 13.15 4.89
CA LYS A 202 12.34 11.80 4.82
C LYS A 202 10.80 11.86 4.87
N GLN A 203 10.23 12.75 4.07
CA GLN A 203 8.79 12.83 3.80
C GLN A 203 8.36 11.78 2.76
N LEU A 204 7.08 11.39 2.79
CA LEU A 204 6.51 10.59 1.71
C LEU A 204 6.60 11.35 0.38
N THR A 205 7.01 10.64 -0.67
CA THR A 205 7.04 11.21 -2.02
C THR A 205 5.68 11.05 -2.67
N ALA A 206 5.35 11.92 -3.64
CA ALA A 206 4.10 11.82 -4.37
C ALA A 206 3.90 10.43 -5.02
N ALA A 207 4.96 9.90 -5.64
CA ALA A 207 4.93 8.55 -6.24
C ALA A 207 4.67 7.43 -5.22
N PHE A 208 5.06 7.60 -3.95
CA PHE A 208 4.73 6.63 -2.91
C PHE A 208 3.28 6.79 -2.43
N ILE A 209 2.78 8.03 -2.37
CA ILE A 209 1.37 8.29 -2.07
C ILE A 209 0.48 7.72 -3.19
N ASP A 210 0.87 7.85 -4.46
CA ASP A 210 0.18 7.19 -5.58
C ASP A 210 0.09 5.67 -5.38
N LEU A 211 1.17 5.04 -4.91
CA LEU A 211 1.18 3.61 -4.58
C LEU A 211 0.22 3.26 -3.44
N ILE A 212 0.12 4.12 -2.42
CA ILE A 212 -0.87 3.98 -1.33
C ILE A 212 -2.29 4.11 -1.88
N ILE A 213 -2.55 5.08 -2.76
CA ILE A 213 -3.86 5.30 -3.36
C ILE A 213 -4.29 4.05 -4.14
N ILE A 214 -3.41 3.55 -5.02
CA ILE A 214 -3.67 2.43 -5.92
C ILE A 214 -3.84 1.09 -5.17
N ASN A 215 -2.99 0.82 -4.17
CA ASN A 215 -2.93 -0.49 -3.52
C ASN A 215 -3.69 -0.57 -2.19
N THR A 216 -4.04 0.55 -1.58
CA THR A 216 -4.75 0.58 -0.30
C THR A 216 -6.02 1.42 -0.37
N VAL A 217 -5.94 2.72 -0.69
CA VAL A 217 -7.13 3.61 -0.59
C VAL A 217 -8.28 3.16 -1.50
N VAL A 218 -8.01 2.93 -2.79
CA VAL A 218 -9.04 2.53 -3.76
C VAL A 218 -9.64 1.15 -3.41
N PRO A 219 -8.86 0.10 -3.14
CA PRO A 219 -9.41 -1.17 -2.65
C PRO A 219 -10.23 -1.05 -1.36
N PHE A 220 -9.82 -0.21 -0.40
CA PHE A 220 -10.55 0.00 0.84
C PHE A 220 -11.87 0.72 0.63
N ARG A 221 -11.89 1.77 -0.19
CA ARG A 221 -13.14 2.47 -0.55
C ARG A 221 -14.13 1.53 -1.21
N PHE A 222 -13.65 0.68 -2.13
CA PHE A 222 -14.50 -0.33 -2.77
C PHE A 222 -15.02 -1.38 -1.77
N ALA A 223 -14.13 -1.98 -0.97
CA ALA A 223 -14.52 -2.98 0.05
C ALA A 223 -15.52 -2.41 1.06
N TYR A 224 -15.26 -1.20 1.56
CA TYR A 224 -16.16 -0.54 2.50
C TYR A 224 -17.50 -0.22 1.87
N ALA A 225 -17.53 0.37 0.66
CA ALA A 225 -18.76 0.67 -0.05
C ALA A 225 -19.62 -0.59 -0.27
N GLN A 226 -18.99 -1.70 -0.66
CA GLN A 226 -19.66 -3.00 -0.80
C GLN A 226 -20.26 -3.47 0.53
N SER A 227 -19.52 -3.34 1.64
CA SER A 227 -19.99 -3.78 2.97
C SER A 227 -21.22 -3.01 3.46
N VAL A 228 -21.40 -1.77 3.00
CA VAL A 228 -22.54 -0.91 3.36
C VAL A 228 -23.58 -0.79 2.24
N GLY A 229 -23.46 -1.59 1.16
CA GLY A 229 -24.42 -1.60 0.05
C GLY A 229 -24.43 -0.32 -0.79
N LYS A 230 -23.32 0.42 -0.84
CA LYS A 230 -23.19 1.65 -1.63
C LYS A 230 -22.46 1.40 -2.96
N GLU A 231 -22.90 2.12 -4.00
CA GLU A 231 -22.19 2.23 -5.27
C GLU A 231 -20.97 3.16 -5.10
N SER A 232 -19.82 2.81 -5.68
CA SER A 232 -18.61 3.66 -5.70
C SER A 232 -17.81 3.63 -7.01
N SER A 233 -18.27 2.90 -8.03
CA SER A 233 -17.57 2.60 -9.27
C SER A 233 -17.08 3.84 -10.01
N GLU A 234 -17.97 4.79 -10.29
CA GLU A 234 -17.64 6.01 -11.04
C GLU A 234 -16.65 6.88 -10.29
N ALA A 235 -16.83 7.03 -8.96
CA ALA A 235 -15.94 7.80 -8.11
C ALA A 235 -14.53 7.20 -8.05
N LEU A 236 -14.41 5.87 -8.00
CA LEU A 236 -13.12 5.18 -7.97
C LEU A 236 -12.36 5.25 -9.30
N ILE A 237 -13.08 5.11 -10.42
CA ILE A 237 -12.50 5.32 -11.75
C ILE A 237 -12.01 6.76 -11.89
N SER A 238 -12.84 7.73 -11.50
CA SER A 238 -12.49 9.16 -11.58
C SER A 238 -11.25 9.48 -10.75
N LEU A 239 -11.19 8.96 -9.51
CA LEU A 239 -10.02 9.12 -8.64
C LEU A 239 -8.74 8.55 -9.27
N LEU A 240 -8.78 7.36 -9.87
CA LEU A 240 -7.61 6.75 -10.50
C LEU A 240 -7.23 7.40 -11.84
N LYS A 241 -8.14 8.12 -12.51
CA LYS A 241 -7.79 8.92 -13.68
C LYS A 241 -6.94 10.14 -13.32
N GLU A 242 -7.03 10.64 -12.09
CA GLU A 242 -6.21 11.74 -11.57
C GLU A 242 -4.81 11.29 -11.11
N VAL A 243 -4.59 9.99 -10.92
CA VAL A 243 -3.29 9.42 -10.53
C VAL A 243 -2.48 9.09 -11.78
N ALA A 244 -1.18 9.42 -11.78
CA ALA A 244 -0.28 9.11 -12.89
C ALA A 244 -0.19 7.59 -13.14
N ALA A 245 -0.10 7.21 -14.42
CA ALA A 245 0.12 5.81 -14.78
C ALA A 245 1.40 5.24 -14.16
N GLU A 246 1.32 3.99 -13.69
CA GLU A 246 2.49 3.30 -13.16
C GLU A 246 3.60 3.17 -14.22
N LYS A 247 4.85 3.28 -13.77
CA LYS A 247 6.03 3.15 -14.62
C LYS A 247 6.65 1.77 -14.41
N ASN A 248 6.41 0.88 -15.35
CA ASN A 248 6.99 -0.46 -15.37
C ASN A 248 7.08 -1.00 -16.81
N SER A 249 7.86 -2.06 -16.98
CA SER A 249 8.13 -2.66 -18.29
C SER A 249 6.88 -3.18 -19.02
N VAL A 250 5.81 -3.52 -18.30
CA VAL A 250 4.54 -3.94 -18.89
C VAL A 250 3.85 -2.74 -19.55
N MET A 251 3.81 -1.59 -18.87
CA MET A 251 3.24 -0.36 -19.43
C MET A 251 4.05 0.15 -20.62
N ASP A 252 5.38 0.08 -20.54
CA ASP A 252 6.26 0.46 -21.65
C ASP A 252 5.99 -0.39 -22.90
N LYS A 253 5.75 -1.69 -22.72
CA LYS A 253 5.39 -2.58 -23.82
C LYS A 253 4.00 -2.30 -24.39
N PHE A 254 2.98 -2.02 -23.57
CA PHE A 254 1.67 -1.61 -24.10
C PHE A 254 1.76 -0.31 -24.92
N ARG A 255 2.50 0.69 -24.44
CA ARG A 255 2.76 1.92 -25.19
C ARG A 255 3.48 1.66 -26.51
N PHE A 256 4.46 0.75 -26.51
CA PHE A 256 5.16 0.33 -27.72
C PHE A 256 4.21 -0.23 -28.78
N TYR A 257 3.22 -1.03 -28.37
CA TYR A 257 2.16 -1.55 -29.23
C TYR A 257 0.96 -0.59 -29.42
N LYS A 258 1.18 0.71 -29.20
CA LYS A 258 0.21 1.80 -29.44
C LYS A 258 -1.08 1.74 -28.61
N ILE A 259 -1.06 1.01 -27.50
CA ILE A 259 -2.15 1.08 -26.52
C ILE A 259 -1.92 2.30 -25.60
N PRO A 260 -2.92 3.20 -25.47
CA PRO A 260 -2.81 4.36 -24.59
C PRO A 260 -2.76 3.93 -23.11
N VAL A 261 -1.87 4.57 -22.35
CA VAL A 261 -1.70 4.37 -20.90
C VAL A 261 -1.45 5.73 -20.26
N GLU A 262 -2.52 6.42 -19.89
CA GLU A 262 -2.49 7.82 -19.47
C GLU A 262 -2.43 7.95 -17.94
N ASN A 263 -3.19 7.10 -17.24
CA ASN A 263 -3.41 7.22 -15.80
C ASN A 263 -3.36 5.85 -15.09
N ALA A 264 -3.53 5.87 -13.76
CA ALA A 264 -3.48 4.68 -12.94
C ALA A 264 -4.60 3.69 -13.29
N TYR A 265 -5.80 4.18 -13.64
CA TYR A 265 -6.91 3.33 -14.09
C TYR A 265 -6.52 2.49 -15.31
N ASP A 266 -5.91 3.10 -16.34
CA ASP A 266 -5.41 2.35 -17.50
C ASP A 266 -4.35 1.32 -17.09
N SER A 267 -3.37 1.76 -16.29
CA SER A 267 -2.26 0.87 -15.91
C SER A 267 -2.70 -0.32 -15.07
N GLN A 268 -3.63 -0.13 -14.12
CA GLN A 268 -4.18 -1.22 -13.30
C GLN A 268 -5.01 -2.19 -14.15
N SER A 269 -5.80 -1.69 -15.09
CA SER A 269 -6.60 -2.51 -16.02
C SER A 269 -5.71 -3.36 -16.93
N LEU A 270 -4.66 -2.76 -17.51
CA LEU A 270 -3.74 -3.45 -18.40
C LEU A 270 -2.81 -4.42 -17.66
N LEU A 271 -2.45 -4.13 -16.40
CA LEU A 271 -1.77 -5.10 -15.54
C LEU A 271 -2.65 -6.32 -15.28
N GLN A 272 -3.95 -6.14 -15.03
CA GLN A 272 -4.89 -7.26 -14.90
C GLN A 272 -4.95 -8.08 -16.19
N LEU A 273 -5.11 -7.41 -17.35
CA LEU A 273 -5.09 -8.07 -18.66
C LEU A 273 -3.83 -8.92 -18.84
N LYS A 274 -2.65 -8.32 -18.60
CA LYS A 274 -1.37 -9.00 -18.80
C LYS A 274 -1.24 -10.21 -17.87
N ASN A 275 -1.50 -10.04 -16.59
CA ASN A 275 -1.22 -11.06 -15.58
C ASN A 275 -2.25 -12.18 -15.61
N GLU A 276 -3.53 -11.84 -15.72
CA GLU A 276 -4.61 -12.82 -15.50
C GLU A 276 -5.12 -13.45 -16.77
N TYR A 277 -4.94 -12.80 -17.93
CA TYR A 277 -5.36 -13.32 -19.22
C TYR A 277 -4.17 -13.68 -20.12
N CYS A 278 -3.29 -12.72 -20.42
CA CYS A 278 -2.24 -12.93 -21.41
C CYS A 278 -1.18 -13.94 -20.95
N THR A 279 -0.66 -13.81 -19.72
CA THR A 279 0.32 -14.77 -19.16
C THR A 279 -0.27 -16.18 -19.07
N ASN A 280 -1.56 -16.28 -18.74
CA ASN A 280 -2.28 -17.56 -18.61
C ASN A 280 -2.87 -18.07 -19.93
N LYS A 281 -2.59 -17.42 -21.07
CA LYS A 281 -3.06 -17.82 -22.41
C LYS A 281 -4.60 -17.91 -22.53
N ARG A 282 -5.36 -17.11 -21.77
CA ARG A 282 -6.83 -17.13 -21.75
C ARG A 282 -7.47 -16.28 -22.86
N CYS A 283 -6.93 -16.36 -24.08
CA CYS A 283 -7.40 -15.54 -25.21
C CYS A 283 -8.89 -15.77 -25.53
N MET A 284 -9.39 -17.00 -25.38
CA MET A 284 -10.81 -17.36 -25.56
C MET A 284 -11.74 -16.78 -24.49
N GLN A 285 -11.20 -16.19 -23.42
CA GLN A 285 -11.97 -15.54 -22.35
C GLN A 285 -11.70 -14.04 -22.29
N CYS A 286 -10.81 -13.54 -23.16
CA CYS A 286 -10.46 -12.13 -23.27
C CYS A 286 -11.28 -11.51 -24.40
N THR A 287 -12.00 -10.41 -24.13
CA THR A 287 -12.81 -9.73 -25.15
C THR A 287 -11.98 -9.32 -26.38
N LEU A 288 -10.76 -8.82 -26.16
CA LEU A 288 -9.85 -8.48 -27.26
C LEU A 288 -9.41 -9.71 -28.06
N GLY A 289 -9.13 -10.81 -27.36
CA GLY A 289 -8.71 -12.06 -28.00
C GLY A 289 -9.83 -12.66 -28.86
N LEU A 290 -11.05 -12.71 -28.32
CA LEU A 290 -12.22 -13.20 -29.04
C LEU A 290 -12.53 -12.35 -30.27
N GLU A 291 -12.43 -11.03 -30.18
CA GLU A 291 -12.71 -10.17 -31.33
C GLU A 291 -11.67 -10.33 -32.45
N LEU A 292 -10.40 -10.47 -32.09
CA LEU A 292 -9.33 -10.69 -33.06
C LEU A 292 -9.39 -12.07 -33.72
N LEU A 293 -9.92 -13.09 -33.05
CA LEU A 293 -10.09 -14.45 -33.59
C LEU A 293 -11.27 -14.61 -34.54
N LYS A 294 -12.22 -13.66 -34.57
CA LYS A 294 -13.33 -13.65 -35.53
C LYS A 294 -12.92 -13.12 -36.90
N LYS A 295 -11.77 -12.44 -36.99
CA LYS A 295 -11.17 -11.97 -38.24
C LYS A 295 -10.50 -13.14 -38.95
#